data_AF-A0A925QP22-F1
#
_entry.id   AF-A0A925QP22-F1
#
_cell.length_a   1.000
_cell.length_b   1.000
_cell.length_c   1.000
_cell.angle_alpha   90.00
_cell.angle_beta   90.00
_cell.angle_gamma   90.00
#
_symmetry.space_group_name_H-M   'P 1'
#
loop_
_entity.id
_entity.type
_entity.pdbx_description
1 polymer ?
#
loop_
_entity_poly.entity_id
_entity_poly.type
_entity_poly.pdbx_seq_one_letter_code
_entity_poly.pdbx_strand_id
1 'polypeptide(L)' 'LRISDPLALETEINQWPGVVTVGLFARHRAHLCLLGTPDGVQTLTF' A
#
# COMPACT_ATOMS: atom_id res chain seq x y z
N LEU A 1 -9.69 -12.94 1.24
CA LEU A 1 -8.40 -12.69 0.56
C LEU A 1 -7.49 -11.92 1.52
N ARG A 2 -6.21 -12.28 1.67
CA ARG A 2 -5.22 -11.59 2.52
C ARG A 2 -3.88 -11.52 1.78
N ILE A 3 -3.19 -10.39 1.84
CA ILE A 3 -1.82 -10.21 1.36
C ILE A 3 -0.92 -10.15 2.60
N SER A 4 -0.18 -11.21 2.87
CA SER A 4 0.60 -11.35 4.11
C SER A 4 1.89 -10.54 4.10
N ASP A 5 2.53 -10.39 2.94
CA ASP A 5 3.73 -9.57 2.75
C ASP A 5 3.55 -8.66 1.53
N PRO A 6 3.03 -7.43 1.73
CA PRO A 6 2.81 -6.49 0.66
C PRO A 6 4.10 -6.05 -0.05
N LEU A 7 5.24 -5.99 0.65
CA LEU A 7 6.51 -5.53 0.06
C LEU A 7 7.10 -6.58 -0.87
N ALA A 8 7.12 -7.84 -0.44
CA ALA A 8 7.58 -8.94 -1.27
C ALA A 8 6.69 -9.08 -2.51
N LEU A 9 5.36 -9.00 -2.33
CA LEU A 9 4.41 -9.12 -3.44
C LEU A 9 4.54 -7.97 -4.45
N GLU A 10 4.69 -6.72 -3.99
CA GLU A 10 4.93 -5.57 -4.88
C GLU A 10 6.22 -5.78 -5.69
N THR A 11 7.28 -6.25 -5.02
CA THR A 11 8.58 -6.47 -5.66
C THR A 11 8.50 -7.56 -6.71
N GLU A 12 7.80 -8.66 -6.42
CA GLU A 12 7.63 -9.79 -7.34
C GLU A 12 6.83 -9.41 -8.59
N ILE A 13 5.65 -8.80 -8.43
CA ILE A 13 4.76 -8.47 -9.55
C ILE A 13 5.43 -7.49 -10.51
N ASN A 14 6.22 -6.54 -10.01
CA ASN A 14 6.95 -5.59 -10.85
C ASN A 14 8.02 -6.26 -11.74
N GLN A 15 8.42 -7.51 -11.47
CA GLN A 15 9.36 -8.25 -12.33
C GLN A 15 8.68 -9.06 -13.45
N TRP A 16 7.35 -9.14 -13.47
CA TRP A 16 6.64 -9.93 -14.48
C TRP A 16 6.65 -9.23 -15.84
N PRO A 17 7.07 -9.90 -16.92
CA PRO A 17 7.04 -9.32 -18.26
C PRO A 17 5.63 -8.86 -18.66
N GLY A 18 5.51 -7.62 -19.13
CA GLY A 18 4.23 -7.03 -19.53
C GLY A 18 3.47 -6.33 -18.40
N VAL A 19 3.88 -6.48 -17.14
CA VAL A 19 3.39 -5.59 -16.07
C VAL A 19 4.04 -4.22 -16.24
N VAL A 20 3.20 -3.19 -16.36
CA VAL A 20 3.65 -1.81 -16.44
C VAL A 20 3.89 -1.25 -15.03
N THR A 21 2.90 -1.41 -14.14
CA THR A 21 2.98 -1.07 -12.72
C THR A 21 2.04 -1.95 -11.90
N VAL A 22 2.38 -2.18 -10.63
CA VAL A 22 1.46 -2.74 -9.64
C VAL A 22 0.94 -1.62 -8.74
N GLY A 23 -0.37 -1.61 -8.44
CA GLY A 23 -1.00 -0.62 -7.56
C GLY A 23 -0.74 -0.83 -6.07
N LEU A 24 0.33 -1.55 -5.71
CA LEU A 24 0.70 -1.82 -4.33
C LEU A 24 1.82 -0.87 -3.93
N PHE A 25 1.58 -0.04 -2.91
CA PHE A 25 2.52 0.97 -2.43
C PHE A 25 3.11 0.55 -1.07
N ALA A 26 3.79 -0.58 -1.04
CA ALA A 26 4.37 -1.14 0.19
C ALA A 26 5.83 -0.70 0.39
N ARG A 27 6.62 -0.57 -0.69
CA ARG A 27 7.99 -0.05 -0.67
C ARG A 27 8.03 1.44 -0.30
N HIS A 28 7.09 2.21 -0.86
CA HIS A 28 6.92 3.63 -0.59
C HIS A 28 5.53 3.90 0.00
N ARG A 29 5.29 3.36 1.19
CA ARG A 29 4.03 3.53 1.91
C ARG A 29 3.80 4.97 2.38
N ALA A 30 2.56 5.28 2.73
CA ALA A 30 2.23 6.54 3.38
C ALA A 30 2.91 6.66 4.75
N HIS A 31 3.50 7.83 5.03
CA HIS A 31 4.02 8.19 6.35
C HIS A 31 2.93 8.74 7.28
N LEU A 32 1.86 9.30 6.69
CA LEU A 32 0.72 9.89 7.38
C LEU A 32 -0.57 9.49 6.66
N CYS A 33 -1.59 9.06 7.40
CA CYS A 33 -2.92 8.78 6.88
C CYS A 33 -3.96 9.62 7.64
N LEU A 34 -4.75 10.39 6.88
CA LEU A 34 -5.90 11.13 7.39
C LEU A 34 -7.17 10.34 7.08
N LEU A 35 -7.69 9.64 8.07
CA LEU A 35 -8.86 8.79 7.97
C LEU A 35 -10.12 9.59 8.31
N GLY A 36 -10.99 9.81 7.32
CA GLY A 36 -12.31 10.38 7.55
C GLY A 36 -13.24 9.37 8.23
N THR A 37 -13.71 9.69 9.43
CA THR A 37 -14.68 8.89 10.20
C THR A 37 -15.93 9.73 10.50
N PRO A 38 -17.07 9.12 10.89
CA PRO A 38 -18.27 9.88 11.27
C PRO A 38 -18.02 10.88 12.41
N ASP A 39 -17.05 10.60 13.28
CA ASP A 39 -16.69 11.43 14.43
C ASP A 39 -15.62 12.49 14.10
N GLY A 40 -15.14 12.54 12.84
CA GLY A 40 -14.13 13.49 12.37
C GLY A 40 -12.92 12.82 11.72
N VAL A 41 -11.86 13.59 11.48
CA VAL A 41 -10.62 13.11 10.85
C VAL A 41 -9.69 12.53 11.91
N GLN A 42 -9.28 11.27 11.73
CA GLN A 42 -8.24 10.63 12.53
C GLN A 42 -6.91 10.67 11.79
N THR A 43 -5.83 10.96 12.52
CA THR A 43 -4.47 11.01 11.97
C THR A 43 -3.68 9.79 12.43
N LEU A 44 -3.16 9.01 11.48
CA LEU A 44 -2.33 7.82 11.74
C LEU A 44 -0.93 8.03 11.15
N THR A 45 0.12 7.69 11.92
CA THR A 45 1.53 7.81 11.51
C THR A 45 2.18 6.42 11.45
N PHE A 46 3.03 6.16 10.44
CA PHE A 46 3.59 4.84 10.14
C PHE A 46 5.08 4.85 9.86
#